data_AF-A0A938PT90-F1
#
_entry.id   AF-A0A938PT90-F1
#
_cell.length_a   1.000
_cell.length_b   1.000
_cell.length_c   1.000
_cell.angle_alpha   90.00
_cell.angle_beta   90.00
_cell.angle_gamma   90.00
#
_symmetry.space_group_name_H-M   'P 1'
#
loop_
_entity.id
_entity.type
_entity.pdbx_description
1 polymer ?
#
loop_
_entity_poly.entity_id
_entity_poly.type
_entity_poly.pdbx_seq_one_letter_code
_entity_poly.pdbx_strand_id
1 'polypeptide(L)' 'MKHLYIIRHGETYWNAEQRMQGRLDSPLNPRGLEQAERHAETLLRMGG' A
#
# COMPACT_ATOMS: atom_id res chain seq x y z
N MET A 1 14.27 -13.26 -18.96
CA MET A 1 13.73 -11.88 -18.77
C MET A 1 13.54 -11.63 -17.29
N LYS A 2 13.72 -10.40 -16.81
CA LYS A 2 13.51 -10.05 -15.39
C LYS A 2 12.24 -9.19 -15.29
N HIS A 3 11.41 -9.47 -14.29
CA HIS A 3 10.23 -8.67 -13.98
C HIS A 3 10.51 -7.77 -12.79
N LEU A 4 10.12 -6.50 -12.86
CA LEU A 4 10.16 -5.53 -11.76
C LEU A 4 8.73 -5.09 -11.47
N TYR A 5 8.30 -5.23 -10.22
CA TYR A 5 6.99 -4.79 -9.76
C TYR A 5 7.18 -3.65 -8.75
N ILE A 6 6.38 -2.59 -8.88
CA ILE A 6 6.36 -1.45 -7.96
C ILE A 6 4.92 -1.27 -7.49
N ILE A 7 4.74 -1.23 -6.18
CA ILE A 7 3.44 -1.04 -5.54
C ILE A 7 3.57 0.09 -4.52
N ARG A 8 2.56 0.97 -4.46
CA ARG A 8 2.44 1.99 -3.41
C ARG A 8 1.75 1.37 -2.20
N HIS A 9 2.18 1.74 -0.98
CA HIS A 9 1.48 1.34 0.25
C HIS A 9 0.02 1.83 0.25
N GLY A 10 -0.81 1.21 1.09
CA GLY A 10 -2.21 1.59 1.27
C GLY A 10 -2.41 2.95 1.97
N GLU A 11 -3.67 3.34 2.09
CA GLU A 11 -4.11 4.55 2.78
C GLU A 11 -3.68 4.55 4.27
N THR A 12 -3.18 5.68 4.75
CA THR A 12 -2.79 5.92 6.14
C THR A 12 -3.73 6.95 6.72
N TYR A 13 -3.79 7.09 8.05
CA TYR A 13 -4.61 8.15 8.63
C TYR A 13 -4.23 9.54 8.10
N TRP A 14 -2.93 9.80 7.91
CA TRP A 14 -2.46 11.12 7.52
C TRP A 14 -2.69 11.44 6.05
N ASN A 15 -2.60 10.46 5.14
CA ASN A 15 -2.91 10.75 3.74
C ASN A 15 -4.42 10.94 3.51
N ALA A 16 -5.27 10.27 4.30
CA ALA A 16 -6.72 10.51 4.32
C ALA A 16 -7.04 11.94 4.81
N GLU A 17 -6.28 12.44 5.79
CA GLU A 17 -6.36 13.82 6.30
C GLU A 17 -5.57 14.83 5.44
N GLN A 18 -4.96 14.41 4.33
CA GLN A 18 -4.10 15.24 3.46
C GLN A 18 -2.93 15.93 4.21
N ARG A 19 -2.40 15.29 5.24
CA ARG A 19 -1.28 15.78 6.04
C ARG A 19 0.05 15.32 5.45
N MET A 20 1.05 16.19 5.47
CA MET A 20 2.43 15.81 5.14
C MET A 20 3.04 14.93 6.23
N GLN A 21 3.49 13.75 5.85
CA GLN A 21 4.16 12.80 6.73
C GLN A 21 5.66 13.05 6.88
N GLY A 22 6.33 13.45 5.79
CA GLY A 22 7.79 13.59 5.79
C GLY A 22 8.48 12.27 6.14
N ARG A 23 9.29 12.27 7.21
CA ARG A 23 9.98 11.07 7.73
C ARG A 23 9.25 10.40 8.90
N LEU A 24 8.05 10.87 9.25
CA LEU A 24 7.24 10.27 10.31
C LEU A 24 6.54 9.01 9.79
N ASP A 25 5.87 8.27 10.68
CA ASP A 25 5.26 6.98 10.35
C ASP A 25 3.79 6.95 10.77
N SER A 26 2.89 7.24 9.83
CA SER A 26 1.44 7.13 10.05
C SER A 26 1.00 5.71 9.70
N PRO A 27 0.30 5.00 10.60
CA PRO A 27 -0.12 3.64 10.31
C PRO A 27 -1.16 3.60 9.17
N LEU A 28 -1.25 2.45 8.50
CA LEU A 28 -2.37 2.16 7.60
C LEU A 28 -3.68 2.28 8.38
N ASN A 29 -4.69 2.85 7.75
CA ASN A 29 -6.05 2.81 8.27
C ASN A 29 -6.74 1.51 7.82
N PRO A 30 -7.98 1.21 8.26
CA PRO A 30 -8.68 -0.02 7.86
C PRO A 30 -8.77 -0.19 6.34
N ARG A 31 -9.02 0.89 5.59
CA ARG A 31 -9.03 0.86 4.11
C ARG A 31 -7.65 0.55 3.53
N GLY A 32 -6.58 1.08 4.12
CA GLY A 32 -5.21 0.79 3.74
C GLY A 32 -4.83 -0.67 3.95
N LEU A 33 -5.32 -1.30 5.00
CA LEU A 33 -5.14 -2.74 5.25
C LEU A 33 -5.85 -3.58 4.17
N GLU A 34 -7.11 -3.26 3.85
CA GLU A 34 -7.82 -3.94 2.75
C GLU A 34 -7.13 -3.74 1.39
N GLN A 35 -6.52 -2.56 1.15
CA GLN A 35 -5.74 -2.32 -0.05
C GLN A 35 -4.50 -3.22 -0.10
N ALA A 36 -3.81 -3.40 1.02
CA ALA A 36 -2.66 -4.30 1.12
C ALA A 36 -3.05 -5.76 0.84
N GLU A 37 -4.20 -6.22 1.35
CA GLU A 37 -4.74 -7.56 1.05
C GLU A 37 -5.02 -7.73 -0.45
N ARG A 38 -5.69 -6.75 -1.09
CA ARG A 38 -5.93 -6.78 -2.54
C ARG A 38 -4.63 -6.74 -3.37
N HIS A 39 -3.60 -6.04 -2.89
CA HIS A 39 -2.29 -6.08 -3.52
C HIS A 39 -1.67 -7.48 -3.45
N ALA A 40 -1.77 -8.15 -2.29
CA ALA A 40 -1.29 -9.51 -2.15
C ALA A 40 -2.02 -10.48 -3.10
N GLU A 41 -3.35 -10.41 -3.17
CA GLU A 41 -4.12 -11.20 -4.13
C GLU A 41 -3.70 -10.96 -5.59
N THR A 42 -3.43 -9.70 -5.93
CA THR A 42 -3.01 -9.34 -7.29
C THR A 42 -1.64 -9.93 -7.62
N LEU A 43 -0.68 -9.82 -6.68
CA LEU A 43 0.65 -10.40 -6.85
C LEU A 43 0.61 -11.92 -7.01
N LEU A 44 -0.20 -12.62 -6.22
CA LEU A 44 -0.39 -14.07 -6.36
C LEU A 44 -0.92 -14.44 -7.75
N ARG A 45 -1.88 -13.69 -8.29
CA ARG A 45 -2.41 -13.93 -9.64
C ARG A 45 -1.41 -13.64 -10.75
N MET A 46 -0.47 -12.72 -10.54
CA MET A 46 0.55 -12.36 -11.52
C MET A 46 1.72 -13.35 -11.59
N GLY A 47 1.69 -14.43 -10.78
CA GLY A 47 2.69 -15.51 -10.78
C GLY A 47 3.71 -15.39 -9.65
N GLY A 48 3.27 -14.98 -8.46
CA GLY A 48 4.02 -15.20 -7.22
C GLY A 48 4.26 -16.68 -6.93
#